data_AF-A0A971PJR9-F1
#
_entry.id   AF-A0A971PJR9-F1
#
_cell.length_a   1.000
_cell.length_b   1.000
_cell.length_c   1.000
_cell.angle_alpha   90.00
_cell.angle_beta   90.00
_cell.angle_gamma   90.00
#
_symmetry.space_group_name_H-M   'P 1'
#
loop_
_entity.id
_entity.type
_entity.pdbx_description
1 polymer ?
#
loop_
_entity_poly.entity_id
_entity_poly.type
_entity_poly.pdbx_seq_one_letter_code
_entity_poly.pdbx_strand_id
1 'polypeptide(L)'
;MAMTPHPFIEAVFGAEHPENLYYGHAGILRRHAGVRLPYRVPGVIQHGWVGDHPGIYGDLALYGYEDRIRRYFVWGRRNLARCRALGFPNATAIGAPFLYSGPPPEGARHPRGLILVPAHSCEWTEYADAESSYRAYLDAVEGIRDRFDPIAASLYWHDRRTPGLARLFEERGIRVVGFGHRNDPAFLSRFRSVVEEYAFMSSNAFGSALFYALQMGRRAFLYGPCFRYRNDDPSAAGRPPIRAQFSKIYPGLLWENFDGEPHPEIAREELGTEFARSPRELRRLMGWTPGRLLGAACARLLPRRRLFVREGACTGLAGARTGMGGAVFLGRRGEEDGVTLFFLARERLRPSLRIFVHAFPEDRGSLPPARREHGFFNLDHDPLVPAHRWPKGRAYADTIALSVLPSGRHRLEVGLFDEKSLTVLGTADAGTVEIPAPPAARGNAP
;
A
#
# COMPACT_ATOMS: atom_id res chain seq x y z
N MET A 1 -12.69 -9.22 18.81
CA MET A 1 -13.01 -7.79 18.94
C MET A 1 -11.77 -7.00 18.60
N ALA A 2 -11.74 -6.33 17.44
CA ALA A 2 -10.69 -5.36 17.17
C ALA A 2 -10.96 -4.16 18.08
N MET A 3 -10.06 -3.88 19.02
CA MET A 3 -10.16 -2.66 19.83
C MET A 3 -10.09 -1.47 18.89
N THR A 4 -11.19 -0.74 18.75
CA THR A 4 -11.18 0.57 18.11
C THR A 4 -10.14 1.41 18.86
N PRO A 5 -9.14 1.99 18.18
CA PRO A 5 -8.11 2.73 18.87
C PRO A 5 -8.76 3.88 19.64
N HIS A 6 -8.28 4.14 20.86
CA HIS A 6 -8.78 5.25 21.66
C HIS A 6 -8.70 6.56 20.84
N PRO A 7 -9.73 7.43 20.81
CA PRO A 7 -9.75 8.62 19.95
C PRO A 7 -8.51 9.52 20.06
N PHE A 8 -7.88 9.53 21.25
CA PHE A 8 -6.60 10.18 21.49
C PHE A 8 -5.43 9.59 20.65
N ILE A 9 -5.35 8.27 20.52
CA ILE A 9 -4.32 7.58 19.73
C ILE A 9 -4.49 7.93 18.25
N GLU A 10 -5.70 7.86 17.70
CA GLU A 10 -5.96 8.25 16.30
C GLU A 10 -5.66 9.73 16.08
N ALA A 11 -5.98 10.59 17.05
CA ALA A 11 -5.71 12.01 16.95
C ALA A 11 -4.19 12.33 16.95
N VAL A 12 -3.34 11.46 17.49
CA VAL A 12 -1.88 11.68 17.59
C VAL A 12 -1.11 10.95 16.49
N PHE A 13 -1.51 9.72 16.16
CA PHE A 13 -0.81 8.85 15.22
C PHE A 13 -1.51 8.72 13.87
N GLY A 14 -2.69 9.33 13.74
CA GLY A 14 -3.57 9.24 12.57
C GLY A 14 -4.41 7.96 12.58
N ALA A 15 -5.58 8.01 11.92
CA ALA A 15 -6.36 6.82 11.65
C ALA A 15 -5.65 5.96 10.59
N GLU A 16 -5.65 4.64 10.80
CA GLU A 16 -5.07 3.68 9.86
C GLU A 16 -6.07 3.35 8.74
N HIS A 17 -5.57 3.17 7.52
CA HIS A 17 -6.41 2.66 6.45
C HIS A 17 -6.81 1.22 6.75
N PRO A 18 -8.11 0.84 6.74
CA PRO A 18 -8.55 -0.50 7.14
C PRO A 18 -7.84 -1.64 6.41
N GLU A 19 -7.59 -1.47 5.11
CA GLU A 19 -6.88 -2.49 4.30
C GLU A 19 -5.43 -2.72 4.71
N ASN A 20 -4.77 -1.73 5.32
CA ASN A 20 -3.41 -1.89 5.80
C ASN A 20 -3.34 -2.86 6.99
N LEU A 21 -4.46 -3.13 7.65
CA LEU A 21 -4.56 -4.08 8.75
C LEU A 21 -4.79 -5.52 8.28
N TYR A 22 -5.19 -5.73 7.02
CA TYR A 22 -5.39 -7.06 6.48
C TYR A 22 -4.10 -7.88 6.58
N TYR A 23 -4.27 -9.11 7.03
CA TYR A 23 -3.25 -10.11 7.27
C TYR A 23 -2.11 -9.65 8.21
N GLY A 24 -2.32 -8.56 8.95
CA GLY A 24 -1.34 -7.96 9.85
C GLY A 24 -0.27 -7.10 9.17
N HIS A 25 -0.45 -6.70 7.91
CA HIS A 25 0.57 -6.01 7.10
C HIS A 25 1.20 -4.78 7.77
N ALA A 26 0.40 -3.81 8.22
CA ALA A 26 0.93 -2.63 8.90
C ALA A 26 1.70 -2.99 10.18
N GLY A 27 1.23 -3.99 10.93
CA GLY A 27 1.91 -4.48 12.13
C GLY A 27 3.28 -5.09 11.82
N ILE A 28 3.37 -5.88 10.74
CA ILE A 28 4.63 -6.49 10.29
C ILE A 28 5.64 -5.40 9.90
N LEU A 29 5.22 -4.42 9.09
CA LEU A 29 6.09 -3.32 8.67
C LEU A 29 6.60 -2.50 9.88
N ARG A 30 5.74 -2.20 10.85
CA ARG A 30 6.13 -1.50 12.09
C ARG A 30 7.16 -2.30 12.91
N ARG A 31 6.94 -3.61 13.07
CA ARG A 31 7.86 -4.49 13.80
C ARG A 31 9.23 -4.52 13.13
N HIS A 32 9.28 -4.72 11.81
CA HIS A 32 10.53 -4.67 11.05
C HIS A 32 11.22 -3.31 11.16
N ALA A 33 10.45 -2.23 11.11
CA ALA A 33 10.95 -0.87 11.30
C ALA A 33 11.40 -0.59 12.75
N GLY A 34 11.23 -1.50 13.71
CA GLY A 34 11.58 -1.29 15.12
C GLY A 34 10.73 -0.22 15.81
N VAL A 35 9.53 0.04 15.28
CA VAL A 35 8.65 1.11 15.76
C VAL A 35 7.64 0.52 16.74
N ARG A 36 7.67 0.99 17.99
CA ARG A 36 6.76 0.54 19.07
C ARG A 36 5.46 1.34 19.15
N LEU A 37 5.41 2.51 18.51
CA LEU A 37 4.25 3.39 18.54
C LEU A 37 3.30 3.09 17.37
N PRO A 38 1.99 3.33 17.54
CA PRO A 38 0.97 2.94 16.57
C PRO A 38 0.87 3.90 15.38
N TYR A 39 2.01 4.32 14.81
CA TYR A 39 2.04 5.23 13.66
C TYR A 39 1.25 4.66 12.49
N ARG A 40 0.32 5.43 11.91
CA ARG A 40 -0.34 5.01 10.67
C ARG A 40 0.66 4.84 9.53
N VAL A 41 0.32 3.98 8.58
CA VAL A 41 0.98 3.95 7.27
C VAL A 41 0.45 5.13 6.44
N PRO A 42 1.30 6.01 5.87
CA PRO A 42 0.85 7.19 5.13
C PRO A 42 0.51 6.84 3.67
N GLY A 43 -0.40 5.88 3.46
CA GLY A 43 -0.80 5.37 2.14
C GLY A 43 -1.51 4.02 2.24
N VAL A 44 -1.74 3.37 1.10
CA VAL A 44 -2.41 2.06 1.02
C VAL A 44 -1.40 1.00 0.59
N ILE A 45 -1.37 -0.12 1.31
CA ILE A 45 -0.48 -1.25 1.03
C ILE A 45 -1.20 -2.27 0.15
N GLN A 46 -0.55 -2.73 -0.92
CA GLN A 46 -1.00 -3.88 -1.69
C GLN A 46 -1.15 -5.08 -0.75
N HIS A 47 -2.36 -5.61 -0.63
CA HIS A 47 -2.69 -6.63 0.37
C HIS A 47 -2.71 -8.07 -0.16
N GLY A 48 -2.44 -8.30 -1.45
CA GLY A 48 -2.34 -9.63 -2.05
C GLY A 48 -1.74 -9.64 -3.44
N TRP A 49 -1.39 -10.84 -3.91
CA TRP A 49 -0.94 -11.07 -5.28
C TRP A 49 -2.14 -11.16 -6.22
N VAL A 50 -2.06 -10.47 -7.36
CA VAL A 50 -3.18 -10.29 -8.31
C VAL A 50 -2.73 -10.39 -9.76
N GLY A 51 -1.65 -11.12 -10.03
CA GLY A 51 -1.10 -11.30 -11.38
C GLY A 51 -0.61 -10.00 -12.01
N ASP A 52 -1.02 -9.75 -13.25
CA ASP A 52 -0.61 -8.59 -14.04
C ASP A 52 -1.48 -7.35 -13.76
N HIS A 53 -1.43 -6.90 -12.51
CA HIS A 53 -2.30 -5.84 -11.97
C HIS A 53 -1.46 -4.84 -11.14
N PRO A 54 -1.87 -3.55 -11.02
CA PRO A 54 -1.17 -2.55 -10.20
C PRO A 54 -1.10 -2.88 -8.70
N GLY A 55 -1.84 -3.87 -8.21
CA GLY A 55 -1.89 -4.18 -6.77
C GLY A 55 -2.70 -3.18 -5.93
N ILE A 56 -3.45 -2.29 -6.58
CA ILE A 56 -4.37 -1.33 -5.96
C ILE A 56 -5.79 -1.91 -6.08
N TYR A 57 -6.49 -2.09 -4.96
CA TYR A 57 -7.77 -2.82 -4.95
C TYR A 57 -8.98 -1.89 -5.17
N GLY A 58 -9.99 -2.38 -5.89
CA GLY A 58 -11.22 -1.64 -6.20
C GLY A 58 -11.39 -1.43 -7.69
N ASP A 59 -12.53 -0.86 -8.08
CA ASP A 59 -12.81 -0.56 -9.48
C ASP A 59 -12.05 0.69 -9.92
N LEU A 60 -10.91 0.47 -10.58
CA LEU A 60 -10.01 1.53 -11.05
C LEU A 60 -10.67 2.47 -12.07
N ALA A 61 -11.81 2.09 -12.68
CA ALA A 61 -12.57 2.97 -13.56
C ALA A 61 -13.33 4.05 -12.77
N LEU A 62 -13.72 3.74 -11.52
CA LEU A 62 -14.37 4.70 -10.62
C LEU A 62 -13.39 5.61 -9.89
N TYR A 63 -12.09 5.35 -10.01
CA TYR A 63 -11.06 6.10 -9.30
C TYR A 63 -10.92 7.52 -9.87
N GLY A 64 -11.25 8.49 -9.03
CA GLY A 64 -11.07 9.90 -9.30
C GLY A 64 -9.62 10.36 -9.14
N TYR A 65 -9.42 11.66 -9.32
CA TYR A 65 -8.11 12.30 -9.22
C TYR A 65 -7.41 12.04 -7.87
N GLU A 66 -8.15 12.25 -6.77
CA GLU A 66 -7.60 12.11 -5.42
C GLU A 66 -7.08 10.69 -5.17
N ASP A 67 -7.82 9.68 -5.61
CA ASP A 67 -7.42 8.29 -5.47
C ASP A 67 -6.12 8.00 -6.24
N ARG A 68 -5.97 8.56 -7.44
CA ARG A 68 -4.77 8.35 -8.27
C ARG A 68 -3.51 8.97 -7.69
N ILE A 69 -3.63 10.08 -6.95
CA ILE A 69 -2.48 10.75 -6.31
C ILE A 69 -2.22 10.27 -4.87
N ARG A 70 -3.03 9.35 -4.32
CA ARG A 70 -2.71 8.70 -3.05
C ARG A 70 -1.37 7.97 -3.15
N ARG A 71 -0.72 7.82 -2.00
CA ARG A 71 0.48 6.97 -1.89
C ARG A 71 0.06 5.52 -1.86
N TYR A 72 0.62 4.73 -2.77
CA TYR A 72 0.44 3.28 -2.81
C TYR A 72 1.78 2.58 -2.58
N PHE A 73 1.76 1.55 -1.75
CA PHE A 73 2.92 0.72 -1.46
C PHE A 73 2.70 -0.66 -2.09
N VAL A 74 3.35 -0.90 -3.23
CA VAL A 74 3.18 -2.10 -4.04
C VAL A 74 4.36 -3.04 -3.89
N TRP A 75 4.24 -4.28 -4.34
CA TRP A 75 5.27 -5.30 -4.08
C TRP A 75 6.45 -5.16 -5.04
N GLY A 76 6.22 -5.37 -6.34
CA GLY A 76 7.30 -5.57 -7.29
C GLY A 76 7.29 -4.65 -8.50
N ARG A 77 8.20 -4.96 -9.41
CA ARG A 77 8.44 -4.24 -10.67
C ARG A 77 7.20 -4.24 -11.56
N ARG A 78 6.54 -5.38 -11.70
CA ARG A 78 5.31 -5.52 -12.50
C ARG A 78 4.19 -4.63 -11.97
N ASN A 79 3.96 -4.62 -10.65
CA ASN A 79 2.94 -3.77 -10.03
C ASN A 79 3.26 -2.29 -10.26
N LEU A 80 4.51 -1.88 -10.04
CA LEU A 80 4.94 -0.50 -10.23
C LEU A 80 4.81 -0.04 -11.69
N ALA A 81 5.16 -0.89 -12.65
CA ALA A 81 4.98 -0.60 -14.08
C ALA A 81 3.50 -0.41 -14.43
N ARG A 82 2.61 -1.27 -13.89
CA ARG A 82 1.16 -1.15 -14.07
C ARG A 82 0.58 0.10 -13.40
N CYS A 83 1.03 0.44 -12.20
CA CYS A 83 0.68 1.70 -11.54
C CYS A 83 1.02 2.90 -12.42
N ARG A 84 2.23 2.96 -12.97
CA ARG A 84 2.67 4.06 -13.86
C ARG A 84 1.83 4.14 -15.13
N ALA A 85 1.58 3.00 -15.78
CA ALA A 85 0.77 2.93 -16.99
C ALA A 85 -0.69 3.39 -16.76
N LEU A 86 -1.21 3.17 -15.55
CA LEU A 86 -2.57 3.56 -15.16
C LEU A 86 -2.65 4.91 -14.45
N GLY A 87 -1.57 5.71 -14.46
CA GLY A 87 -1.60 7.06 -13.91
C GLY A 87 -1.62 7.14 -12.37
N PHE A 88 -0.94 6.21 -11.68
CA PHE A 88 -0.69 6.25 -10.23
C PHE A 88 0.76 6.71 -9.96
N PRO A 89 1.05 8.03 -10.03
CA PRO A 89 2.43 8.54 -9.97
C PRO A 89 3.10 8.34 -8.60
N ASN A 90 2.31 8.24 -7.54
CA ASN A 90 2.79 8.14 -6.15
C ASN A 90 2.88 6.69 -5.65
N ALA A 91 2.87 5.71 -6.57
CA ALA A 91 3.13 4.31 -6.24
C ALA A 91 4.62 4.08 -5.98
N THR A 92 4.95 3.40 -4.88
CA THR A 92 6.31 3.03 -4.49
C THR A 92 6.37 1.53 -4.25
N ALA A 93 7.29 0.84 -4.91
CA ALA A 93 7.54 -0.57 -4.63
C ALA A 93 8.33 -0.71 -3.31
N ILE A 94 7.86 -1.60 -2.44
CA ILE A 94 8.47 -1.92 -1.14
C ILE A 94 8.61 -3.43 -0.90
N GLY A 95 8.27 -4.29 -1.87
CA GLY A 95 8.16 -5.72 -1.61
C GLY A 95 6.95 -6.10 -0.76
N ALA A 96 6.58 -7.37 -0.78
CA ALA A 96 5.44 -7.86 0.00
C ALA A 96 5.70 -7.73 1.51
N PRO A 97 4.70 -7.32 2.32
CA PRO A 97 4.81 -7.31 3.79
C PRO A 97 5.33 -8.63 4.37
N PHE A 98 5.07 -9.76 3.71
CA PHE A 98 5.56 -11.07 4.12
C PHE A 98 7.10 -11.17 4.21
N LEU A 99 7.84 -10.47 3.34
CA LEU A 99 9.31 -10.46 3.33
C LEU A 99 9.91 -9.90 4.62
N TYR A 100 9.13 -9.10 5.34
CA TYR A 100 9.51 -8.44 6.59
C TYR A 100 9.18 -9.28 7.83
N SER A 101 8.72 -10.53 7.65
CA SER A 101 8.31 -11.43 8.74
C SER A 101 9.43 -12.35 9.24
N GLY A 102 10.68 -12.13 8.80
CA GLY A 102 11.85 -12.90 9.22
C GLY A 102 12.38 -13.87 8.15
N PRO A 103 13.59 -14.42 8.36
CA PRO A 103 14.23 -15.32 7.40
C PRO A 103 13.42 -16.62 7.22
N PRO A 104 13.60 -17.33 6.09
CA PRO A 104 13.00 -18.64 5.91
C PRO A 104 13.35 -19.59 7.06
N PRO A 105 12.41 -20.43 7.52
CA PRO A 105 12.70 -21.48 8.51
C PRO A 105 13.67 -22.54 7.94
N GLU A 106 14.48 -23.14 8.82
CA GLU A 106 15.36 -24.25 8.48
C GLU A 106 14.61 -25.58 8.49
N GLY A 107 14.63 -26.30 7.36
CA GLY A 107 13.99 -27.60 7.23
C GLY A 107 12.47 -27.56 7.41
N ALA A 108 11.84 -28.74 7.43
CA ALA A 108 10.43 -28.90 7.73
C ALA A 108 10.26 -30.06 8.72
N ARG A 109 9.30 -29.93 9.64
CA ARG A 109 8.98 -31.00 10.62
C ARG A 109 8.55 -32.29 9.93
N HIS A 110 7.86 -32.17 8.80
CA HIS A 110 7.39 -33.27 7.97
C HIS A 110 8.06 -33.20 6.59
N PRO A 111 9.17 -33.93 6.37
CA PRO A 111 9.91 -33.91 5.10
C PRO A 111 9.11 -34.38 3.88
N ARG A 112 8.08 -35.22 4.08
CA ARG A 112 7.11 -35.62 3.04
C ARG A 112 5.73 -35.00 3.25
N GLY A 113 5.60 -34.07 4.20
CA GLY A 113 4.32 -33.47 4.52
C GLY A 113 3.87 -32.49 3.43
N LEU A 114 2.58 -32.51 3.14
CA LEU A 114 1.92 -31.60 2.20
C LEU A 114 0.84 -30.77 2.89
N ILE A 115 0.91 -29.44 2.73
CA ILE A 115 -0.18 -28.54 3.07
C ILE A 115 -0.88 -28.05 1.79
N LEU A 116 -2.19 -28.31 1.69
CA LEU A 116 -3.04 -27.81 0.62
C LEU A 116 -3.56 -26.42 1.00
N VAL A 117 -3.44 -25.46 0.10
CA VAL A 117 -4.04 -24.12 0.24
C VAL A 117 -4.81 -23.82 -1.05
N PRO A 118 -6.00 -24.42 -1.21
CA PRO A 118 -6.81 -24.22 -2.42
C PRO A 118 -7.24 -22.76 -2.57
N ALA A 119 -7.59 -22.39 -3.79
CA ALA A 119 -8.33 -21.16 -4.08
C ALA A 119 -9.57 -21.10 -3.19
N HIS A 120 -9.92 -19.90 -2.75
CA HIS A 120 -11.02 -19.70 -1.82
C HIS A 120 -11.97 -18.59 -2.24
N SER A 121 -13.20 -18.65 -1.74
CA SER A 121 -14.14 -17.54 -1.85
C SER A 121 -13.76 -16.43 -0.89
N CYS A 122 -14.33 -15.25 -1.07
CA CYS A 122 -14.23 -14.18 -0.10
C CYS A 122 -15.57 -13.47 0.04
N GLU A 123 -15.61 -12.51 0.97
CA GLU A 123 -16.80 -11.74 1.35
C GLU A 123 -17.45 -10.98 0.17
N TRP A 124 -16.75 -10.86 -0.95
CA TRP A 124 -17.18 -10.14 -2.15
C TRP A 124 -17.23 -11.02 -3.40
N THR A 125 -16.76 -12.26 -3.32
CA THR A 125 -16.64 -13.14 -4.48
C THR A 125 -16.86 -14.58 -4.05
N GLU A 126 -18.02 -15.11 -4.37
CA GLU A 126 -18.43 -16.46 -4.05
C GLU A 126 -18.29 -17.41 -5.25
N TYR A 127 -18.15 -18.70 -4.96
CA TYR A 127 -18.21 -19.73 -5.99
C TYR A 127 -19.64 -19.97 -6.45
N ALA A 128 -19.80 -20.35 -7.72
CA ALA A 128 -21.11 -20.76 -8.24
C ALA A 128 -21.60 -22.02 -7.51
N ASP A 129 -20.70 -22.98 -7.27
CA ASP A 129 -20.90 -24.17 -6.44
C ASP A 129 -19.59 -24.50 -5.72
N ALA A 130 -19.51 -24.12 -4.44
CA ALA A 130 -18.32 -24.34 -3.63
C ALA A 130 -18.11 -25.83 -3.33
N GLU A 131 -19.18 -26.57 -3.02
CA GLU A 131 -19.07 -27.98 -2.62
C GLU A 131 -18.54 -28.84 -3.77
N SER A 132 -19.15 -28.72 -4.96
CA SER A 132 -18.72 -29.44 -6.16
C SER A 132 -17.27 -29.09 -6.55
N SER A 133 -16.91 -27.81 -6.45
CA SER A 133 -15.54 -27.34 -6.72
C SER A 133 -14.53 -28.00 -5.77
N TYR A 134 -14.80 -28.00 -4.46
CA TYR A 134 -13.93 -28.64 -3.47
C TYR A 134 -13.87 -30.16 -3.64
N ARG A 135 -14.99 -30.84 -3.96
CA ARG A 135 -14.99 -32.28 -4.25
C ARG A 135 -14.09 -32.61 -5.45
N ALA A 136 -14.27 -31.91 -6.57
CA ALA A 136 -13.44 -32.13 -7.76
C ALA A 136 -11.94 -31.88 -7.51
N TYR A 137 -11.59 -30.90 -6.67
CA TYR A 137 -10.21 -30.69 -6.25
C TYR A 137 -9.67 -31.82 -5.38
N LEU A 138 -10.46 -32.27 -4.41
CA LEU A 138 -10.07 -33.38 -3.53
C LEU A 138 -9.93 -34.71 -4.29
N ASP A 139 -10.81 -34.97 -5.25
CA ASP A 139 -10.73 -36.17 -6.10
C ASP A 139 -9.46 -36.15 -6.97
N ALA A 140 -9.03 -34.97 -7.44
CA ALA A 140 -7.73 -34.83 -8.08
C ALA A 140 -6.59 -35.12 -7.09
N VAL A 141 -6.62 -34.55 -5.88
CA VAL A 141 -5.58 -34.74 -4.83
C VAL A 141 -5.35 -36.22 -4.51
N GLU A 142 -6.37 -37.08 -4.57
CA GLU A 142 -6.19 -38.53 -4.41
C GLU A 142 -5.16 -39.11 -5.38
N GLY A 143 -5.04 -38.58 -6.60
CA GLY A 143 -4.07 -39.03 -7.61
C GLY A 143 -2.60 -38.77 -7.26
N ILE A 144 -2.31 -37.99 -6.22
CA ILE A 144 -0.93 -37.72 -5.74
C ILE A 144 -0.75 -38.01 -4.26
N ARG A 145 -1.80 -38.51 -3.57
CA ARG A 145 -1.84 -38.66 -2.12
C ARG A 145 -0.73 -39.57 -1.59
N ASP A 146 -0.44 -40.65 -2.31
CA ASP A 146 0.57 -41.66 -1.98
C ASP A 146 2.00 -41.12 -1.88
N ARG A 147 2.27 -39.95 -2.47
CA ARG A 147 3.58 -39.27 -2.41
C ARG A 147 3.80 -38.49 -1.12
N PHE A 148 2.76 -38.26 -0.32
CA PHE A 148 2.79 -37.32 0.80
C PHE A 148 2.22 -37.92 2.07
N ASP A 149 2.89 -37.63 3.18
CA ASP A 149 2.46 -38.05 4.52
C ASP A 149 3.16 -37.17 5.58
N PRO A 150 2.41 -36.42 6.42
CA PRO A 150 0.95 -36.26 6.43
C PRO A 150 0.44 -35.24 5.39
N ILE A 151 -0.87 -35.28 5.10
CA ILE A 151 -1.57 -34.25 4.30
C ILE A 151 -2.50 -33.43 5.20
N ALA A 152 -2.39 -32.11 5.09
CA ALA A 152 -3.31 -31.16 5.72
C ALA A 152 -3.85 -30.16 4.69
N ALA A 153 -4.92 -29.44 5.03
CA ALA A 153 -5.46 -28.37 4.21
C ALA A 153 -5.78 -27.13 5.04
N SER A 154 -5.44 -25.94 4.52
CA SER A 154 -5.88 -24.68 5.11
C SER A 154 -7.00 -24.08 4.28
N LEU A 155 -8.19 -23.97 4.88
CA LEU A 155 -9.32 -23.25 4.30
C LEU A 155 -9.32 -21.79 4.75
N TYR A 156 -9.61 -20.88 3.83
CA TYR A 156 -9.85 -19.48 4.18
C TYR A 156 -11.04 -19.37 5.15
N TRP A 157 -11.00 -18.39 6.04
CA TRP A 157 -11.96 -18.29 7.14
C TRP A 157 -13.42 -18.26 6.66
N HIS A 158 -13.66 -17.67 5.49
CA HIS A 158 -14.98 -17.61 4.86
C HIS A 158 -15.48 -18.98 4.42
N ASP A 159 -14.65 -19.77 3.77
CA ASP A 159 -15.00 -21.13 3.34
C ASP A 159 -15.08 -22.09 4.52
N ARG A 160 -14.20 -21.91 5.50
CA ARG A 160 -14.16 -22.74 6.71
C ARG A 160 -15.44 -22.61 7.55
N ARG A 161 -16.10 -21.45 7.56
CA ARG A 161 -17.36 -21.25 8.27
C ARG A 161 -18.58 -21.75 7.49
N THR A 162 -18.44 -22.04 6.20
CA THR A 162 -19.53 -22.56 5.38
C THR A 162 -19.82 -24.00 5.81
N PRO A 163 -21.07 -24.32 6.19
CA PRO A 163 -21.42 -25.66 6.64
C PRO A 163 -21.03 -26.74 5.61
N GLY A 164 -20.45 -27.84 6.08
CA GLY A 164 -20.11 -29.00 5.25
C GLY A 164 -18.76 -28.93 4.54
N LEU A 165 -18.25 -27.75 4.16
CA LEU A 165 -17.02 -27.67 3.35
C LEU A 165 -15.79 -28.25 4.05
N ALA A 166 -15.59 -27.97 5.34
CA ALA A 166 -14.48 -28.54 6.09
C ALA A 166 -14.59 -30.08 6.23
N ARG A 167 -15.83 -30.61 6.32
CA ARG A 167 -16.06 -32.06 6.47
C ARG A 167 -15.61 -32.83 5.24
N LEU A 168 -15.69 -32.24 4.03
CA LEU A 168 -15.22 -32.87 2.79
C LEU A 168 -13.75 -33.31 2.87
N PHE A 169 -12.92 -32.52 3.56
CA PHE A 169 -11.50 -32.80 3.78
C PHE A 169 -11.31 -33.82 4.90
N GLU A 170 -12.02 -33.62 6.02
CA GLU A 170 -11.93 -34.49 7.20
C GLU A 170 -12.36 -35.94 6.90
N GLU A 171 -13.41 -36.13 6.10
CA GLU A 171 -13.89 -37.43 5.61
C GLU A 171 -12.84 -38.18 4.78
N ARG A 172 -11.88 -37.45 4.18
CA ARG A 172 -10.74 -38.01 3.43
C ARG A 172 -9.45 -38.11 4.28
N GLY A 173 -9.58 -38.02 5.60
CA GLY A 173 -8.46 -38.04 6.54
C GLY A 173 -7.51 -36.84 6.41
N ILE A 174 -7.93 -35.76 5.75
CA ILE A 174 -7.11 -34.55 5.61
C ILE A 174 -7.44 -33.61 6.77
N ARG A 175 -6.43 -33.31 7.59
CA ARG A 175 -6.60 -32.37 8.71
C ARG A 175 -6.84 -30.95 8.18
N VAL A 176 -7.94 -30.33 8.61
CA VAL A 176 -8.23 -28.92 8.29
C VAL A 176 -7.62 -27.99 9.34
N VAL A 177 -6.76 -27.08 8.88
CA VAL A 177 -6.15 -26.00 9.67
C VAL A 177 -6.65 -24.65 9.16
N GLY A 178 -6.28 -23.56 9.83
CA GLY A 178 -6.61 -22.23 9.32
C GLY A 178 -5.68 -21.15 9.82
N PHE A 179 -5.42 -20.17 8.95
CA PHE A 179 -4.58 -19.02 9.25
C PHE A 179 -5.34 -17.90 9.95
N GLY A 180 -6.60 -18.12 10.35
CA GLY A 180 -7.45 -17.15 11.05
C GLY A 180 -8.19 -16.18 10.14
N HIS A 181 -8.87 -15.22 10.75
CA HIS A 181 -9.61 -14.18 10.03
C HIS A 181 -8.65 -13.18 9.38
N ARG A 182 -9.00 -12.59 8.22
CA ARG A 182 -8.13 -11.63 7.52
C ARG A 182 -7.73 -10.41 8.35
N ASN A 183 -8.57 -10.01 9.30
CA ASN A 183 -8.29 -8.90 10.23
C ASN A 183 -7.44 -9.32 11.45
N ASP A 184 -7.02 -10.57 11.53
CA ASP A 184 -6.16 -11.03 12.61
C ASP A 184 -4.71 -10.57 12.38
N PRO A 185 -4.10 -9.79 13.30
CA PRO A 185 -2.74 -9.31 13.15
C PRO A 185 -1.68 -10.42 13.18
N ALA A 186 -2.03 -11.61 13.63
CA ALA A 186 -1.19 -12.81 13.64
C ALA A 186 -1.44 -13.74 12.44
N PHE A 187 -2.24 -13.33 11.44
CA PHE A 187 -2.56 -14.17 10.28
C PHE A 187 -1.30 -14.69 9.57
N LEU A 188 -0.39 -13.80 9.14
CA LEU A 188 0.82 -14.22 8.41
C LEU A 188 1.84 -14.94 9.31
N SER A 189 1.90 -14.64 10.62
CA SER A 189 2.72 -15.45 11.53
C SER A 189 2.17 -16.85 11.67
N ARG A 190 0.85 -17.03 11.77
CA ARG A 190 0.21 -18.35 11.84
C ARG A 190 0.32 -19.10 10.51
N PHE A 191 0.24 -18.40 9.37
CA PHE A 191 0.59 -18.96 8.07
C PHE A 191 2.00 -19.55 8.10
N ARG A 192 3.00 -18.77 8.54
CA ARG A 192 4.39 -19.24 8.60
C ARG A 192 4.53 -20.46 9.51
N SER A 193 4.01 -20.39 10.73
CA SER A 193 4.10 -21.50 11.69
C SER A 193 3.43 -22.79 11.23
N VAL A 194 2.36 -22.70 10.43
CA VAL A 194 1.72 -23.90 9.87
C VAL A 194 2.50 -24.41 8.67
N VAL A 195 2.81 -23.54 7.70
CA VAL A 195 3.47 -23.93 6.46
C VAL A 195 4.90 -24.40 6.71
N GLU A 196 5.56 -23.95 7.79
CA GLU A 196 6.91 -24.42 8.12
C GLU A 196 6.95 -25.88 8.59
N GLU A 197 5.82 -26.45 9.02
CA GLU A 197 5.75 -27.85 9.41
C GLU A 197 5.87 -28.79 8.20
N TYR A 198 5.57 -28.31 6.98
CA TYR A 198 5.45 -29.12 5.78
C TYR A 198 6.54 -28.78 4.76
N ALA A 199 7.16 -29.79 4.15
CA ALA A 199 8.15 -29.56 3.10
C ALA A 199 7.51 -29.10 1.77
N PHE A 200 6.27 -29.53 1.52
CA PHE A 200 5.53 -29.26 0.29
C PHE A 200 4.28 -28.43 0.56
N MET A 201 3.94 -27.58 -0.41
CA MET A 201 2.68 -26.86 -0.43
C MET A 201 2.03 -26.95 -1.81
N SER A 202 0.73 -27.20 -1.87
CA SER A 202 0.00 -27.20 -3.13
C SER A 202 -1.15 -26.20 -3.12
N SER A 203 -1.44 -25.62 -4.29
CA SER A 203 -2.66 -24.86 -4.55
C SER A 203 -3.22 -25.23 -5.92
N ASN A 204 -4.48 -24.94 -6.21
CA ASN A 204 -5.04 -25.04 -7.56
C ASN A 204 -5.05 -23.70 -8.31
N ALA A 205 -4.54 -22.61 -7.71
CA ALA A 205 -4.44 -21.31 -8.34
C ALA A 205 -3.16 -20.56 -7.91
N PHE A 206 -2.68 -19.66 -8.77
CA PHE A 206 -1.65 -18.71 -8.35
C PHE A 206 -2.24 -17.73 -7.34
N GLY A 207 -1.47 -17.45 -6.28
CA GLY A 207 -1.87 -16.54 -5.22
C GLY A 207 -0.75 -16.31 -4.23
N SER A 208 -0.97 -15.35 -3.31
CA SER A 208 0.04 -14.95 -2.33
C SER A 208 0.64 -16.12 -1.56
N ALA A 209 -0.20 -17.08 -1.16
CA ALA A 209 0.20 -18.23 -0.36
C ALA A 209 1.25 -19.11 -1.07
N LEU A 210 1.11 -19.31 -2.39
CA LEU A 210 2.08 -20.06 -3.20
C LEU A 210 3.45 -19.36 -3.19
N PHE A 211 3.48 -18.06 -3.48
CA PHE A 211 4.73 -17.30 -3.50
C PHE A 211 5.36 -17.14 -2.10
N TYR A 212 4.55 -17.04 -1.05
CA TYR A 212 5.02 -17.05 0.33
C TYR A 212 5.68 -18.38 0.69
N ALA A 213 5.15 -19.51 0.22
CA ALA A 213 5.74 -20.82 0.44
C ALA A 213 7.08 -20.98 -0.28
N LEU A 214 7.18 -20.54 -1.54
CA LEU A 214 8.44 -20.49 -2.29
C LEU A 214 9.48 -19.60 -1.57
N GLN A 215 9.06 -18.44 -1.03
CA GLN A 215 9.91 -17.57 -0.22
C GLN A 215 10.40 -18.25 1.07
N MET A 216 9.60 -19.14 1.65
CA MET A 216 9.96 -19.95 2.81
C MET A 216 10.84 -21.16 2.43
N GLY A 217 11.21 -21.32 1.16
CA GLY A 217 11.97 -22.47 0.67
C GLY A 217 11.16 -23.77 0.61
N ARG A 218 9.83 -23.67 0.51
CA ARG A 218 8.96 -24.85 0.37
C ARG A 218 8.84 -25.24 -1.09
N ARG A 219 8.75 -26.55 -1.30
CA ARG A 219 8.54 -27.19 -2.60
C ARG A 219 7.08 -27.00 -2.98
N ALA A 220 6.79 -25.87 -3.63
CA ALA A 220 5.41 -25.43 -3.87
C ALA A 220 4.99 -25.59 -5.33
N PHE A 221 3.79 -26.12 -5.57
CA PHE A 221 3.31 -26.44 -6.91
C PHE A 221 1.79 -26.24 -7.06
N LEU A 222 1.34 -26.21 -8.31
CA LEU A 222 -0.04 -26.11 -8.73
C LEU A 222 -0.59 -27.46 -9.13
N TYR A 223 -1.73 -27.85 -8.56
CA TYR A 223 -2.38 -29.12 -8.86
C TYR A 223 -3.89 -29.04 -8.78
N GLY A 224 -4.58 -29.86 -9.60
CA GLY A 224 -6.03 -29.95 -9.61
C GLY A 224 -6.76 -28.83 -10.38
N PRO A 225 -8.09 -28.94 -10.53
CA PRO A 225 -8.92 -27.99 -11.26
C PRO A 225 -9.02 -26.64 -10.56
N CYS A 226 -9.04 -25.55 -11.34
CA CYS A 226 -9.29 -24.19 -10.85
C CYS A 226 -10.79 -23.99 -10.61
N PHE A 227 -11.16 -23.29 -9.54
CA PHE A 227 -12.57 -23.01 -9.23
C PHE A 227 -13.13 -21.91 -10.15
N ARG A 228 -14.43 -22.00 -10.45
CA ARG A 228 -15.18 -20.98 -11.21
C ARG A 228 -15.96 -20.09 -10.24
N TYR A 229 -15.78 -18.78 -10.34
CA TYR A 229 -16.50 -17.83 -9.49
C TYR A 229 -17.88 -17.54 -10.07
N ARG A 230 -18.86 -17.23 -9.20
CA ARG A 230 -20.24 -16.94 -9.60
C ARG A 230 -20.34 -15.70 -10.49
N ASN A 231 -19.47 -14.73 -10.24
CA ASN A 231 -19.40 -13.46 -10.96
C ASN A 231 -18.14 -13.39 -11.83
N ASP A 232 -17.70 -14.48 -12.45
CA ASP A 232 -16.63 -14.41 -13.45
C ASP A 232 -16.99 -13.29 -14.45
N ASP A 233 -16.20 -12.22 -14.43
CA ASP A 233 -16.53 -10.94 -15.04
C ASP A 233 -16.74 -11.12 -16.55
N PRO A 234 -17.93 -10.80 -17.11
CA PRO A 234 -18.15 -10.80 -18.54
C PRO A 234 -17.16 -9.88 -19.30
N SER A 235 -16.61 -8.85 -18.66
CA SER A 235 -15.59 -7.96 -19.21
C SER A 235 -14.18 -8.58 -19.25
N ALA A 236 -13.95 -9.66 -18.50
CA ALA A 236 -12.76 -10.50 -18.64
C ALA A 236 -12.85 -11.46 -19.85
N ALA A 237 -13.98 -11.49 -20.57
CA ALA A 237 -14.11 -12.21 -21.83
C ALA A 237 -13.07 -11.70 -22.84
N GLY A 238 -11.99 -12.46 -23.01
CA GLY A 238 -10.89 -12.15 -23.92
C GLY A 238 -9.51 -12.03 -23.27
N ARG A 239 -9.42 -11.89 -21.94
CA ARG A 239 -8.13 -12.03 -21.23
C ARG A 239 -7.94 -13.49 -20.80
N PRO A 240 -6.78 -14.11 -21.06
CA PRO A 240 -6.54 -15.46 -20.56
C PRO A 240 -6.63 -15.45 -19.03
N PRO A 241 -7.27 -16.45 -18.41
CA PRO A 241 -7.31 -16.55 -16.95
C PRO A 241 -5.91 -16.42 -16.36
N ILE A 242 -5.79 -15.81 -15.17
CA ILE A 242 -4.49 -15.60 -14.49
C ILE A 242 -3.67 -16.91 -14.46
N ARG A 243 -4.34 -18.04 -14.19
CA ARG A 243 -3.70 -19.36 -14.25
C ARG A 243 -3.07 -19.65 -15.61
N ALA A 244 -3.82 -19.49 -16.70
CA ALA A 244 -3.30 -19.75 -18.05
C ALA A 244 -2.13 -18.80 -18.44
N GLN A 245 -2.19 -17.53 -18.01
CA GLN A 245 -1.10 -16.59 -18.28
C GLN A 245 0.17 -16.97 -17.50
N PHE A 246 0.04 -17.19 -16.20
CA PHE A 246 1.19 -17.44 -15.33
C PHE A 246 1.74 -18.86 -15.42
N SER A 247 0.95 -19.84 -15.86
CA SER A 247 1.43 -21.17 -16.26
C SER A 247 2.47 -21.11 -17.39
N LYS A 248 2.39 -20.11 -18.28
CA LYS A 248 3.40 -19.92 -19.35
C LYS A 248 4.68 -19.27 -18.82
N ILE A 249 4.56 -18.42 -17.80
CA ILE A 249 5.69 -17.70 -17.20
C ILE A 249 6.45 -18.62 -16.24
N TYR A 250 5.71 -19.42 -15.46
CA TYR A 250 6.24 -20.31 -14.43
C TYR A 250 5.78 -21.76 -14.65
N PRO A 251 6.15 -22.39 -15.78
CA PRO A 251 5.72 -23.75 -16.10
C PRO A 251 6.21 -24.78 -15.07
N GLY A 252 7.37 -24.55 -14.43
CA GLY A 252 7.92 -25.44 -13.39
C GLY A 252 7.07 -25.52 -12.12
N LEU A 253 6.17 -24.55 -11.89
CA LEU A 253 5.21 -24.63 -10.78
C LEU A 253 4.01 -25.52 -11.09
N LEU A 254 3.84 -26.01 -12.32
CA LEU A 254 2.77 -26.93 -12.67
C LEU A 254 3.18 -28.35 -12.30
N TRP A 255 2.30 -29.12 -11.67
CA TRP A 255 2.60 -30.49 -11.23
C TRP A 255 3.22 -31.36 -12.32
N GLU A 256 2.73 -31.27 -13.55
CA GLU A 256 3.25 -32.00 -14.71
C GLU A 256 4.72 -31.71 -15.05
N ASN A 257 5.23 -30.53 -14.67
CA ASN A 257 6.62 -30.11 -14.89
C ASN A 257 7.40 -29.94 -13.58
N PHE A 258 6.79 -30.26 -12.44
CA PHE A 258 7.37 -29.98 -11.14
C PHE A 258 8.52 -30.95 -10.86
N ASP A 259 9.71 -30.40 -10.70
CA ASP A 259 10.97 -31.13 -10.48
C ASP A 259 11.26 -31.40 -9.00
N GLY A 260 10.43 -30.87 -8.10
CA GLY A 260 10.62 -30.99 -6.66
C GLY A 260 11.51 -29.91 -6.05
N GLU A 261 11.92 -28.89 -6.81
CA GLU A 261 12.74 -27.79 -6.34
C GLU A 261 11.91 -26.64 -5.72
N PRO A 262 12.50 -25.80 -4.84
CA PRO A 262 11.77 -24.76 -4.12
C PRO A 262 11.60 -23.42 -4.86
N HIS A 263 12.14 -23.28 -6.08
CA HIS A 263 12.06 -22.09 -6.95
C HIS A 263 12.05 -20.70 -6.25
N PRO A 264 13.03 -20.38 -5.37
CA PRO A 264 13.04 -19.14 -4.61
C PRO A 264 13.16 -17.88 -5.49
N GLU A 265 13.71 -18.00 -6.69
CA GLU A 265 13.79 -16.93 -7.69
C GLU A 265 12.42 -16.42 -8.12
N ILE A 266 11.41 -17.30 -8.25
CA ILE A 266 10.04 -16.90 -8.59
C ILE A 266 9.45 -16.07 -7.46
N ALA A 267 9.68 -16.47 -6.21
CA ALA A 267 9.27 -15.67 -5.06
C ALA A 267 9.96 -14.31 -5.02
N ARG A 268 11.27 -14.24 -5.34
CA ARG A 268 12.01 -12.98 -5.35
C ARG A 268 11.41 -11.97 -6.32
N GLU A 269 11.03 -12.42 -7.51
CA GLU A 269 10.37 -11.61 -8.53
C GLU A 269 8.96 -11.18 -8.08
N GLU A 270 8.10 -12.15 -7.76
CA GLU A 270 6.67 -11.89 -7.54
C GLU A 270 6.37 -11.21 -6.20
N LEU A 271 7.23 -11.40 -5.19
CA LEU A 271 7.14 -10.67 -3.92
C LEU A 271 7.95 -9.37 -3.92
N GLY A 272 8.71 -9.07 -4.97
CA GLY A 272 9.49 -7.84 -5.08
C GLY A 272 10.62 -7.75 -4.05
N THR A 273 11.39 -8.82 -3.88
CA THR A 273 12.51 -8.87 -2.92
C THR A 273 13.55 -7.78 -3.19
N GLU A 274 13.78 -7.42 -4.46
CA GLU A 274 14.66 -6.31 -4.84
C GLU A 274 14.21 -4.94 -4.29
N PHE A 275 12.93 -4.80 -3.94
CA PHE A 275 12.36 -3.56 -3.39
C PHE A 275 12.20 -3.60 -1.87
N ALA A 276 12.55 -4.71 -1.21
CA ALA A 276 12.49 -4.83 0.23
C ALA A 276 13.37 -3.76 0.91
N ARG A 277 12.84 -3.14 1.96
CA ARG A 277 13.45 -1.99 2.61
C ARG A 277 14.14 -2.39 3.90
N SER A 278 15.31 -1.82 4.16
CA SER A 278 15.89 -1.87 5.51
C SER A 278 14.96 -1.18 6.53
N PRO A 279 15.08 -1.50 7.82
CA PRO A 279 14.31 -0.82 8.87
C PRO A 279 14.42 0.72 8.79
N ARG A 280 15.61 1.26 8.46
CA ARG A 280 15.85 2.71 8.35
C ARG A 280 15.15 3.31 7.14
N GLU A 281 15.19 2.66 5.98
CA GLU A 281 14.50 3.12 4.78
C GLU A 281 12.99 3.10 4.96
N LEU A 282 12.46 2.04 5.57
CA LEU A 282 11.03 1.92 5.85
C LEU A 282 10.56 3.04 6.79
N ARG A 283 11.30 3.33 7.87
CA ARG A 283 10.99 4.48 8.75
C ARG A 283 11.00 5.81 8.01
N ARG A 284 11.98 6.05 7.12
CA ARG A 284 12.04 7.29 6.32
C ARG A 284 10.87 7.39 5.35
N LEU A 285 10.62 6.34 4.58
CA LEU A 285 9.54 6.28 3.59
C LEU A 285 8.16 6.49 4.23
N MET A 286 7.91 5.86 5.38
CA MET A 286 6.66 5.97 6.12
C MET A 286 6.58 7.21 7.01
N GLY A 287 7.70 7.95 7.17
CA GLY A 287 7.80 9.06 8.10
C GLY A 287 7.59 8.65 9.56
N TRP A 288 7.98 7.43 9.93
CA TRP A 288 7.98 6.94 11.32
C TRP A 288 9.26 7.34 12.04
N THR A 289 9.53 8.64 12.05
CA THR A 289 10.70 9.20 12.75
C THR A 289 10.24 9.90 14.03
N PRO A 290 11.05 9.84 15.12
CA PRO A 290 10.78 10.62 16.32
C PRO A 290 10.60 12.12 16.03
N GLY A 291 11.30 12.64 15.02
CA GLY A 291 11.15 14.02 14.54
C GLY A 291 9.77 14.34 13.94
N ARG A 292 9.01 13.35 13.45
CA ARG A 292 7.62 13.54 13.01
C ARG A 292 6.63 13.43 14.16
N LEU A 293 6.96 12.70 15.23
CA LEU A 293 6.24 12.81 16.51
C LEU A 293 6.53 14.11 17.22
N LEU A 294 7.77 14.61 17.22
CA LEU A 294 8.03 15.99 17.61
C LEU A 294 7.37 16.94 16.59
N GLY A 295 7.30 16.63 15.31
CA GLY A 295 6.56 17.44 14.34
C GLY A 295 5.04 17.50 14.60
N ALA A 296 4.40 16.39 15.00
CA ALA A 296 2.96 16.28 15.22
C ALA A 296 2.54 16.54 16.68
N ALA A 297 3.36 16.11 17.65
CA ALA A 297 3.23 16.44 19.07
C ALA A 297 3.76 17.85 19.34
N CYS A 298 4.85 18.33 18.74
CA CYS A 298 5.15 19.77 18.66
C CYS A 298 4.25 20.49 17.67
N ALA A 299 3.51 19.92 16.71
CA ALA A 299 2.41 20.69 16.10
C ALA A 299 1.32 21.05 17.14
N ARG A 300 1.21 20.25 18.21
CA ARG A 300 0.34 20.51 19.37
C ARG A 300 1.04 21.15 20.59
N LEU A 301 2.37 21.04 20.71
CA LEU A 301 3.22 21.56 21.81
C LEU A 301 4.19 22.67 21.37
N LEU A 302 4.32 22.95 20.07
CA LEU A 302 4.67 24.28 19.60
C LEU A 302 3.63 25.13 20.30
N PRO A 303 4.04 26.12 21.10
CA PRO A 303 3.06 27.05 21.61
C PRO A 303 2.26 27.49 20.39
N ARG A 304 0.92 27.43 20.45
CA ARG A 304 -0.04 27.85 19.40
C ARG A 304 0.34 29.19 18.72
N ARG A 305 1.29 29.92 19.31
CA ARG A 305 2.06 31.06 18.83
C ARG A 305 2.93 30.88 17.57
N ARG A 306 3.34 29.66 17.13
CA ARG A 306 4.20 29.52 15.91
C ARG A 306 3.46 29.16 14.61
N LEU A 307 2.34 28.42 14.67
CA LEU A 307 1.49 28.18 13.50
C LEU A 307 0.61 29.38 13.15
N PHE A 308 0.34 30.24 14.13
CA PHE A 308 -0.46 31.44 13.95
C PHE A 308 0.36 32.67 14.32
N VAL A 309 0.87 33.33 13.30
CA VAL A 309 1.69 34.53 13.44
C VAL A 309 0.83 35.79 13.26
N ARG A 310 1.26 36.90 13.86
CA ARG A 310 0.62 38.20 13.63
C ARG A 310 0.89 38.61 12.18
N GLU A 311 -0.10 39.21 11.52
CA GLU A 311 0.05 39.70 10.14
C GLU A 311 1.30 40.60 9.98
N GLY A 312 1.55 41.50 10.94
CA GLY A 312 2.74 42.37 10.92
C GLY A 312 4.09 41.66 11.10
N ALA A 313 4.12 40.39 11.48
CA ALA A 313 5.35 39.57 11.54
C ALA A 313 5.63 38.84 10.21
N CYS A 314 4.69 38.88 9.26
CA CYS A 314 4.81 38.30 7.93
C CYS A 314 5.41 39.31 6.95
N THR A 315 6.65 39.72 7.18
CA THR A 315 7.39 40.65 6.31
C THR A 315 8.36 39.90 5.40
N GLY A 316 8.71 40.49 4.25
CA GLY A 316 9.70 39.94 3.32
C GLY A 316 9.29 38.60 2.69
N LEU A 317 7.98 38.35 2.56
CA LEU A 317 7.47 37.14 1.92
C LEU A 317 7.59 37.25 0.40
N ALA A 318 7.94 36.14 -0.25
CA ALA A 318 7.94 36.02 -1.70
C ALA A 318 6.54 35.63 -2.22
N GLY A 319 6.23 36.01 -3.45
CA GLY A 319 4.93 35.77 -4.08
C GLY A 319 3.95 36.93 -3.95
N ALA A 320 2.85 36.84 -4.67
CA ALA A 320 1.80 37.86 -4.71
C ALA A 320 0.83 37.68 -3.55
N ARG A 321 0.51 38.80 -2.88
CA ARG A 321 -0.54 38.83 -1.86
C ARG A 321 -1.91 38.82 -2.53
N THR A 322 -2.77 37.86 -2.18
CA THR A 322 -4.03 37.63 -2.92
C THR A 322 -5.18 37.26 -1.99
N GLY A 323 -6.36 37.84 -2.22
CA GLY A 323 -7.60 37.48 -1.52
C GLY A 323 -8.16 36.14 -2.02
N MET A 324 -8.67 35.32 -1.10
CA MET A 324 -9.15 33.96 -1.35
C MET A 324 -10.45 33.72 -0.57
N GLY A 325 -11.49 34.48 -0.92
CA GLY A 325 -12.72 34.57 -0.13
C GLY A 325 -12.43 35.08 1.29
N GLY A 326 -12.70 34.24 2.29
CA GLY A 326 -12.51 34.61 3.69
C GLY A 326 -11.08 34.62 4.23
N ALA A 327 -10.10 34.33 3.37
CA ALA A 327 -8.68 34.35 3.69
C ALA A 327 -7.89 35.21 2.70
N VAL A 328 -6.66 35.55 3.06
CA VAL A 328 -5.70 36.24 2.19
C VAL A 328 -4.39 35.47 2.24
N PHE A 329 -3.89 35.03 1.10
CA PHE A 329 -2.52 34.55 0.99
C PHE A 329 -1.56 35.73 1.10
N LEU A 330 -0.62 35.66 2.04
CA LEU A 330 0.33 36.74 2.33
C LEU A 330 1.66 36.57 1.59
N GLY A 331 1.92 35.38 1.03
CA GLY A 331 3.20 35.02 0.44
C GLY A 331 3.83 33.81 1.13
N ARG A 332 5.06 33.49 0.73
CA ARG A 332 5.85 32.38 1.25
C ARG A 332 7.21 32.79 1.80
N ARG A 333 7.82 31.92 2.60
CA ARG A 333 9.21 31.99 3.06
C ARG A 333 9.94 30.70 2.69
N GLY A 334 11.20 30.80 2.30
CA GLY A 334 12.06 29.62 2.07
C GLY A 334 12.54 29.03 3.39
N GLU A 335 12.60 27.71 3.45
CA GLU A 335 13.13 26.94 4.58
C GLU A 335 14.21 25.98 4.03
N GLU A 336 15.05 25.40 4.90
CA GLU A 336 16.18 24.52 4.50
C GLU A 336 15.74 23.34 3.60
N ASP A 337 14.58 22.74 3.89
CA ASP A 337 14.03 21.57 3.18
C ASP A 337 12.66 21.84 2.51
N GLY A 338 12.26 23.10 2.32
CA GLY A 338 10.94 23.41 1.78
C GLY A 338 10.54 24.88 1.78
N VAL A 339 9.23 25.13 1.89
CA VAL A 339 8.68 26.49 2.00
C VAL A 339 7.55 26.56 3.00
N THR A 340 7.41 27.70 3.66
CA THR A 340 6.25 28.03 4.49
C THR A 340 5.35 29.02 3.78
N LEU A 341 4.09 28.66 3.59
CA LEU A 341 3.00 29.45 3.01
C LEU A 341 2.23 30.15 4.14
N PHE A 342 1.86 31.42 3.95
CA PHE A 342 1.15 32.19 4.98
C PHE A 342 -0.26 32.58 4.52
N PHE A 343 -1.28 32.15 5.26
CA PHE A 343 -2.69 32.44 4.97
C PHE A 343 -3.36 33.16 6.14
N LEU A 344 -3.81 34.38 5.91
CA LEU A 344 -4.50 35.21 6.90
C LEU A 344 -6.01 35.03 6.84
N ALA A 345 -6.60 34.46 7.88
CA ALA A 345 -8.05 34.40 7.99
C ALA A 345 -8.63 35.79 8.32
N ARG A 346 -9.49 36.33 7.44
CA ARG A 346 -10.24 37.58 7.67
C ARG A 346 -11.62 37.30 8.28
N GLU A 347 -12.13 36.09 8.10
CA GLU A 347 -13.40 35.62 8.63
C GLU A 347 -13.34 34.12 8.96
N ARG A 348 -14.44 33.57 9.49
CA ARG A 348 -14.51 32.16 9.88
C ARG A 348 -14.60 31.30 8.63
N LEU A 349 -13.58 30.48 8.40
CA LEU A 349 -13.48 29.63 7.21
C LEU A 349 -14.32 28.36 7.34
N ARG A 350 -14.60 27.72 6.19
CA ARG A 350 -15.33 26.46 6.14
C ARG A 350 -14.42 25.28 6.49
N PRO A 351 -14.97 24.18 7.06
CA PRO A 351 -14.18 23.01 7.39
C PRO A 351 -13.69 22.22 6.16
N SER A 352 -14.35 22.37 5.00
CA SER A 352 -14.03 21.69 3.74
C SER A 352 -12.95 22.38 2.91
N LEU A 353 -12.33 23.47 3.41
CA LEU A 353 -11.29 24.15 2.64
C LEU A 353 -9.98 23.38 2.72
N ARG A 354 -9.38 23.14 1.55
CA ARG A 354 -8.08 22.53 1.37
C ARG A 354 -7.12 23.53 0.73
N ILE A 355 -5.81 23.30 0.92
CA ILE A 355 -4.77 24.08 0.26
C ILE A 355 -4.37 23.32 -1.00
N PHE A 356 -4.47 23.97 -2.15
CA PHE A 356 -3.84 23.45 -3.36
C PHE A 356 -2.49 24.14 -3.59
N VAL A 357 -1.54 23.37 -4.10
CA VAL A 357 -0.19 23.83 -4.43
C VAL A 357 0.25 23.15 -5.71
N HIS A 358 0.42 23.92 -6.77
CA HIS A 358 0.85 23.46 -8.09
C HIS A 358 2.26 23.97 -8.38
N ALA A 359 3.19 23.05 -8.62
CA ALA A 359 4.57 23.37 -8.96
C ALA A 359 4.82 23.13 -10.45
N PHE A 360 4.98 24.21 -11.21
CA PHE A 360 5.26 24.21 -12.64
C PHE A 360 6.79 24.17 -12.85
N PRO A 361 7.37 23.04 -13.32
CA PRO A 361 8.79 22.99 -13.59
C PRO A 361 9.14 23.84 -14.82
N GLU A 362 10.33 24.43 -14.81
CA GLU A 362 10.90 25.09 -15.99
C GLU A 362 11.15 24.09 -17.12
N ASP A 363 11.69 22.91 -16.78
CA ASP A 363 11.77 21.77 -17.69
C ASP A 363 10.49 20.92 -17.61
N ARG A 364 9.61 21.04 -18.61
CA ARG A 364 8.41 20.20 -18.74
C ARG A 364 8.72 18.72 -19.00
N GLY A 365 9.93 18.39 -19.45
CA GLY A 365 10.40 17.01 -19.60
C GLY A 365 10.53 16.28 -18.26
N SER A 366 10.74 17.03 -17.18
CA SER A 366 10.81 16.51 -15.81
C SER A 366 9.43 16.04 -15.28
N LEU A 367 8.33 16.47 -15.91
CA LEU A 367 7.00 16.00 -15.57
C LEU A 367 6.83 14.52 -15.96
N PRO A 368 6.21 13.71 -15.08
CA PRO A 368 5.72 12.40 -15.46
C PRO A 368 4.83 12.49 -16.72
N PRO A 369 4.85 11.50 -17.63
CA PRO A 369 4.06 11.54 -18.86
C PRO A 369 2.58 11.91 -18.65
N ALA A 370 1.96 11.37 -17.59
CA ALA A 370 0.57 11.65 -17.19
C ALA A 370 0.29 13.07 -16.67
N ARG A 371 1.31 13.94 -16.57
CA ARG A 371 1.19 15.34 -16.13
C ARG A 371 1.62 16.34 -17.18
N ARG A 372 2.15 15.88 -18.32
CA ARG A 372 2.60 16.77 -19.40
C ARG A 372 1.46 17.62 -19.95
N GLU A 373 0.24 17.09 -19.96
CA GLU A 373 -0.96 17.82 -20.38
C GLU A 373 -1.39 18.93 -19.39
N HIS A 374 -1.12 18.75 -18.10
CA HIS A 374 -1.48 19.71 -17.05
C HIS A 374 -0.36 20.72 -16.75
N GLY A 375 0.90 20.34 -16.97
CA GLY A 375 2.06 21.23 -16.87
C GLY A 375 2.61 21.46 -15.46
N PHE A 376 2.11 20.76 -14.43
CA PHE A 376 2.55 20.94 -13.03
C PHE A 376 2.58 19.64 -12.21
N PHE A 377 3.40 19.63 -11.16
CA PHE A 377 3.31 18.70 -10.03
C PHE A 377 2.26 19.18 -9.04
N ASN A 378 1.40 18.29 -8.58
CA ASN A 378 0.38 18.62 -7.58
C ASN A 378 0.87 18.23 -6.18
N LEU A 379 0.82 19.21 -5.27
CA LEU A 379 1.23 19.12 -3.87
C LEU A 379 0.07 19.49 -2.94
N ASP A 380 -1.17 19.28 -3.38
CA ASP A 380 -2.37 19.60 -2.63
C ASP A 380 -2.45 18.75 -1.36
N HIS A 381 -2.92 19.37 -0.28
CA HIS A 381 -2.96 18.70 1.02
C HIS A 381 -3.98 19.36 1.95
N ASP A 382 -4.31 18.62 3.01
CA ASP A 382 -5.10 19.15 4.12
C ASP A 382 -4.24 20.06 4.99
N PRO A 383 -4.72 21.25 5.36
CA PRO A 383 -4.01 22.08 6.34
C PRO A 383 -3.93 21.33 7.67
N LEU A 384 -2.75 21.36 8.30
CA LEU A 384 -2.49 20.69 9.58
C LEU A 384 -3.49 21.09 10.67
N VAL A 385 -3.91 22.35 10.64
CA VAL A 385 -5.06 22.83 11.41
C VAL A 385 -6.21 23.07 10.43
N PRO A 386 -7.37 22.41 10.58
CA PRO A 386 -8.52 22.63 9.71
C PRO A 386 -8.86 24.11 9.58
N ALA A 387 -9.15 24.58 8.36
CA ALA A 387 -9.30 26.00 8.04
C ALA A 387 -10.29 26.74 8.96
N HIS A 388 -11.41 26.10 9.34
CA HIS A 388 -12.40 26.67 10.26
C HIS A 388 -11.88 27.00 11.67
N ARG A 389 -10.69 26.52 12.04
CA ARG A 389 -10.02 26.80 13.31
C ARG A 389 -8.94 27.88 13.19
N TRP A 390 -8.74 28.48 12.02
CA TRP A 390 -7.79 29.57 11.84
C TRP A 390 -8.33 30.83 12.54
N PRO A 391 -7.62 31.40 13.52
CA PRO A 391 -8.08 32.59 14.22
C PRO A 391 -8.15 33.79 13.28
N LYS A 392 -9.27 34.49 13.29
CA LYS A 392 -9.42 35.77 12.59
C LYS A 392 -8.29 36.73 12.97
N GLY A 393 -7.68 37.36 11.98
CA GLY A 393 -6.60 38.33 12.16
C GLY A 393 -5.22 37.72 12.46
N ARG A 394 -5.07 36.39 12.36
CA ARG A 394 -3.76 35.73 12.39
C ARG A 394 -3.49 34.97 11.10
N ALA A 395 -2.22 34.96 10.70
CA ALA A 395 -1.78 34.18 9.56
C ALA A 395 -1.42 32.76 10.01
N TYR A 396 -2.08 31.78 9.41
CA TYR A 396 -1.71 30.38 9.45
C TYR A 396 -0.44 30.17 8.62
N ALA A 397 0.58 29.59 9.24
CA ALA A 397 1.86 29.25 8.63
C ALA A 397 1.86 27.75 8.30
N ASP A 398 1.88 27.42 7.02
CA ASP A 398 1.78 26.07 6.49
C ASP A 398 3.08 25.66 5.80
N THR A 399 3.77 24.65 6.32
CA THR A 399 5.10 24.28 5.80
C THR A 399 5.01 23.01 4.97
N ILE A 400 5.45 23.10 3.72
CA ILE A 400 5.48 22.00 2.77
C ILE A 400 6.93 21.62 2.44
N ALA A 401 7.19 20.31 2.39
CA ALA A 401 8.46 19.78 1.94
C ALA A 401 8.47 19.71 0.41
N LEU A 402 9.54 20.22 -0.20
CA LEU A 402 9.69 20.23 -1.66
C LEU A 402 10.59 19.10 -2.18
N SER A 403 11.09 18.24 -1.29
CA SER A 403 11.96 17.09 -1.61
C SER A 403 11.33 16.04 -2.54
N VAL A 404 10.04 16.16 -2.82
CA VAL A 404 9.29 15.30 -3.76
C VAL A 404 9.40 15.79 -5.21
N LEU A 405 9.82 17.04 -5.43
CA LEU A 405 10.04 17.60 -6.74
C LEU A 405 11.43 17.19 -7.27
N PRO A 406 11.59 17.00 -8.59
CA PRO A 406 12.91 16.81 -9.17
C PRO A 406 13.78 18.07 -8.96
N SER A 407 15.09 17.93 -9.09
CA SER A 407 16.00 19.07 -9.06
C SER A 407 15.70 20.04 -10.21
N GLY A 408 15.82 21.35 -9.95
CA GLY A 408 15.55 22.41 -10.92
C GLY A 408 14.57 23.47 -10.40
N ARG A 409 14.25 24.43 -11.26
CA ARG A 409 13.39 25.57 -10.92
C ARG A 409 11.91 25.24 -11.14
N HIS A 410 11.09 25.61 -10.16
CA HIS A 410 9.66 25.37 -10.15
C HIS A 410 8.91 26.64 -9.77
N ARG A 411 7.98 27.11 -10.61
CA ARG A 411 7.05 28.18 -10.26
C ARG A 411 5.90 27.61 -9.45
N LEU A 412 5.59 28.20 -8.30
CA LEU A 412 4.52 27.72 -7.43
C LEU A 412 3.26 28.56 -7.60
N GLU A 413 2.13 27.92 -7.84
CA GLU A 413 0.80 28.50 -7.63
C GLU A 413 0.16 27.87 -6.41
N VAL A 414 -0.50 28.69 -5.61
CA VAL A 414 -1.13 28.26 -4.36
C VAL A 414 -2.52 28.85 -4.24
N GLY A 415 -3.38 28.17 -3.51
CA GLY A 415 -4.66 28.75 -3.16
C GLY A 415 -5.51 27.88 -2.26
N LEU A 416 -6.75 28.32 -2.09
CA LEU A 416 -7.76 27.60 -1.32
C LEU A 416 -8.88 27.15 -2.25
N PHE A 417 -9.31 25.90 -2.08
CA PHE A 417 -10.50 25.39 -2.73
C PHE A 417 -11.41 24.70 -1.73
N ASP A 418 -12.72 24.73 -1.98
CA ASP A 418 -13.72 24.05 -1.18
C ASP A 418 -13.96 22.66 -1.77
N GLU A 419 -13.51 21.61 -1.07
CA GLU A 419 -13.58 20.21 -1.51
C GLU A 419 -15.02 19.77 -1.81
N LYS A 420 -16.02 20.28 -1.08
CA LYS A 420 -17.42 19.86 -1.27
C LYS A 420 -18.05 20.43 -2.52
N SER A 421 -17.62 21.62 -2.93
CA SER A 421 -18.18 22.33 -4.09
C SER A 421 -17.22 22.41 -5.28
N LEU A 422 -16.01 21.87 -5.11
CA LEU A 422 -14.89 21.95 -6.06
C LEU A 422 -14.60 23.37 -6.55
N THR A 423 -14.94 24.38 -5.74
CA THR A 423 -14.81 25.79 -6.09
C THR A 423 -13.47 26.32 -5.59
N VAL A 424 -12.66 26.88 -6.49
CA VAL A 424 -11.44 27.61 -6.13
C VAL A 424 -11.83 29.00 -5.62
N LEU A 425 -11.44 29.31 -4.39
CA LEU A 425 -11.75 30.59 -3.74
C LEU A 425 -10.75 31.70 -4.11
N GLY A 426 -9.58 31.31 -4.61
CA GLY A 426 -8.58 32.20 -5.17
C GLY A 426 -7.25 31.49 -5.39
N THR A 427 -6.50 31.99 -6.37
CA THR A 427 -5.18 31.48 -6.78
C THR A 427 -4.16 32.61 -6.67
N ALA A 428 -3.00 32.32 -6.13
CA ALA A 428 -1.89 33.25 -6.01
C ALA A 428 -0.61 32.65 -6.62
N ASP A 429 0.20 33.51 -7.23
CA ASP A 429 1.57 33.18 -7.59
C ASP A 429 2.43 33.23 -6.33
N ALA A 430 2.94 32.09 -5.88
CA ALA A 430 3.86 32.00 -4.75
C ALA A 430 5.33 32.16 -5.17
N GLY A 431 5.60 32.45 -6.44
CA GLY A 431 6.93 32.67 -7.01
C GLY A 431 7.72 31.38 -7.26
N THR A 432 8.96 31.53 -7.70
CA THR A 432 9.82 30.40 -8.10
C THR A 432 10.69 29.89 -6.95
N VAL A 433 10.80 28.57 -6.85
CA VAL A 433 11.72 27.85 -5.94
C VAL A 433 12.72 27.05 -6.76
N GLU A 434 13.91 26.84 -6.21
CA GLU A 434 14.97 26.06 -6.83
C GLU A 434 15.27 24.84 -5.96
N ILE A 435 15.23 23.65 -6.58
CA ILE A 435 15.49 22.38 -5.90
C ILE A 435 16.91 21.94 -6.27
N PRO A 436 17.83 21.80 -5.31
CA PRO A 436 19.22 21.44 -5.60
C PRO A 436 19.31 20.02 -6.17
N ALA A 437 20.30 19.81 -7.04
CA ALA A 437 20.63 18.47 -7.52
C ALA A 437 21.07 17.58 -6.33
N PRO A 438 20.68 16.30 -6.31
CA PRO A 438 21.18 15.39 -5.30
C PRO A 438 22.72 15.32 -5.39
N PRO A 439 23.43 15.28 -4.25
CA PRO A 439 24.88 15.20 -4.25
C PRO A 439 25.32 13.98 -5.07
N ALA A 440 26.28 14.19 -5.98
CA ALA A 440 26.79 13.13 -6.84
C ALA A 440 27.21 11.93 -5.98
N ALA A 441 26.69 10.75 -6.31
CA ALA A 441 27.14 9.51 -5.69
C ALA A 441 28.65 9.43 -5.91
N ARG A 442 29.43 9.38 -4.82
CA ARG A 442 30.87 9.09 -4.91
C ARG A 442 30.98 7.74 -5.63
N GLY A 443 31.39 7.79 -6.89
CA GLY A 443 31.58 6.58 -7.69
C GLY A 443 32.62 5.72 -7.00
N ASN A 444 32.29 4.45 -6.79
CA ASN A 444 33.33 3.44 -6.63
C ASN A 444 34.12 3.46 -7.93
N ALA A 445 35.37 3.94 -7.85
CA ALA A 445 36.36 3.77 -8.89
C ALA A 445 36.58 2.25 -9.12
N PRO A 446 36.93 1.85 -10.36
CA PRO A 446 37.02 0.45 -10.78
C PRO A 446 37.93 -0.42 -9.90
#